data_AF-A0A293MY84-F1
#
_entry.id   AF-A0A293MY84-F1
#
_cell.length_a   1.000
_cell.length_b   1.000
_cell.length_c   1.000
_cell.angle_alpha   90.00
_cell.angle_beta   90.00
_cell.angle_gamma   90.00
#
_symmetry.space_group_name_H-M   'P 1'
#
loop_
_entity.id
_entity.type
_entity.pdbx_description
1 polymer ?
#
loop_
_entity_poly.entity_id
_entity_poly.type
_entity_poly.pdbx_seq_one_letter_code
_entity_poly.pdbx_strand_id
1 'polypeptide(L)'
;MSITREHQGSFRCAILNGLWSNKFEWRLIGFRLLRNSSLSSQMSTLQQQRKVVEQLRREANFRRLPVSAAIDDLKKYIQEHENDDYLLVGFHSQKANPFREKSSCTLL
;
A
#
# COMPACT_ATOMS: atom_id res chain seq x y z
N MET A 1 -41.30 -13.86 26.01
CA MET A 1 -41.12 -13.83 24.55
C MET A 1 -39.64 -13.91 24.25
N SER A 2 -39.25 -15.04 23.67
CA SER A 2 -37.91 -15.40 23.21
C SER A 2 -37.51 -14.61 21.96
N ILE A 3 -36.19 -14.56 21.67
CA ILE A 3 -35.48 -14.53 20.37
C ILE A 3 -34.08 -13.92 20.67
N THR A 4 -33.09 -14.70 21.09
CA THR A 4 -32.08 -15.50 20.36
C THR A 4 -30.87 -14.73 19.79
N ARG A 5 -29.70 -15.10 20.32
CA ARG A 5 -28.35 -15.20 19.73
C ARG A 5 -28.12 -14.51 18.38
N GLU A 6 -27.15 -13.60 18.35
CA GLU A 6 -26.22 -13.50 17.23
C GLU A 6 -24.78 -13.78 17.69
N HIS A 7 -24.13 -14.57 16.84
CA HIS A 7 -22.86 -15.22 17.00
C HIS A 7 -21.72 -14.33 16.46
N GLN A 8 -20.58 -14.42 17.14
CA GLN A 8 -19.22 -14.45 16.56
C GLN A 8 -18.67 -13.17 15.93
N GLY A 9 -17.49 -12.76 16.41
CA GLY A 9 -16.63 -11.84 15.68
C GLY A 9 -15.86 -10.85 16.56
N SER A 10 -15.15 -11.34 17.57
CA SER A 10 -14.21 -10.55 18.37
C SER A 10 -13.11 -9.97 17.48
N PHE A 11 -13.30 -8.74 16.97
CA PHE A 11 -12.23 -7.87 16.46
C PHE A 11 -11.36 -7.39 17.62
N ARG A 12 -10.66 -8.31 18.28
CA ARG A 12 -9.58 -7.97 19.19
C ARG A 12 -8.31 -7.98 18.39
N CYS A 13 -7.94 -6.81 17.89
CA CYS A 13 -6.58 -6.50 17.50
C CYS A 13 -5.70 -6.71 18.75
N ALA A 14 -5.10 -7.89 18.86
CA ALA A 14 -4.15 -8.20 19.92
C ALA A 14 -2.81 -7.54 19.56
N ILE A 15 -2.68 -6.24 19.90
CA ILE A 15 -1.39 -5.57 20.08
C ILE A 15 -0.79 -6.09 21.40
N LEU A 16 -0.31 -7.32 21.44
CA LEU A 16 0.54 -7.80 22.53
C LEU A 16 1.51 -8.86 22.01
N ASN A 17 2.79 -8.48 21.99
CA ASN A 17 3.99 -9.32 21.82
C ASN A 17 4.32 -9.84 20.40
N GLY A 18 4.89 -8.96 19.57
CA GLY A 18 6.25 -9.19 19.05
C GLY A 18 6.51 -10.33 18.06
N LEU A 19 5.50 -11.03 17.57
CA LEU A 19 5.64 -12.02 16.51
C LEU A 19 4.60 -11.74 15.43
N TRP A 20 4.92 -10.78 14.56
CA TRP A 20 4.31 -10.72 13.23
C TRP A 20 4.86 -11.92 12.43
N SER A 21 4.42 -13.11 12.83
CA SER A 21 4.77 -14.35 12.18
C SER A 21 4.13 -14.30 10.80
N ASN A 22 4.95 -14.39 9.75
CA ASN A 22 4.61 -14.48 8.33
C ASN A 22 3.81 -15.77 8.00
N LYS A 23 2.82 -16.11 8.82
CA LYS A 23 2.08 -17.36 8.81
C LYS A 23 0.57 -17.15 8.66
N PHE A 24 0.13 -15.92 8.44
CA PHE A 24 -1.21 -15.64 7.95
C PHE A 24 -1.20 -15.69 6.41
N GLU A 25 -1.94 -16.67 5.88
CA GLU A 25 -2.46 -16.72 4.50
C GLU A 25 -1.65 -17.28 3.32
N TRP A 26 -0.74 -18.25 3.51
CA TRP A 26 -0.34 -19.12 2.37
C TRP A 26 -1.23 -20.37 2.18
N ARG A 27 -2.12 -20.68 3.13
CA ARG A 27 -3.04 -21.83 3.03
C ARG A 27 -4.34 -21.54 2.26
N LEU A 28 -4.69 -20.28 2.00
CA LEU A 28 -5.94 -19.90 1.31
C LEU A 28 -5.76 -19.53 -0.17
N ILE A 29 -4.53 -19.28 -0.63
CA ILE A 29 -4.22 -19.03 -2.05
C ILE A 29 -4.11 -20.36 -2.85
N GLY A 30 -4.07 -21.51 -2.16
CA GLY A 30 -3.55 -22.77 -2.71
C GLY A 30 -4.54 -23.77 -3.33
N PHE A 31 -5.86 -23.66 -3.19
CA PHE A 31 -6.74 -24.77 -3.61
C PHE A 31 -8.11 -24.33 -4.13
N ARG A 32 -8.18 -23.94 -5.41
CA ARG A 32 -9.43 -24.10 -6.19
C ARG A 32 -9.20 -24.19 -7.70
N LEU A 33 -8.46 -25.21 -8.15
CA LEU A 33 -8.33 -25.46 -9.60
C LEU A 33 -8.37 -26.96 -9.92
N LEU A 34 -9.50 -27.61 -9.68
CA LEU A 34 -9.88 -28.81 -10.44
C LEU A 34 -11.42 -28.84 -10.62
N ARG A 35 -11.93 -28.14 -11.64
CA ARG A 35 -13.14 -28.57 -12.35
C ARG A 35 -13.25 -27.94 -13.74
N ASN A 36 -13.32 -28.81 -14.74
CA ASN A 36 -13.99 -28.70 -16.05
C ASN A 36 -13.15 -28.76 -17.33
N SER A 37 -13.79 -29.50 -18.24
CA SER A 37 -13.43 -30.13 -19.51
C SER A 37 -13.41 -29.22 -20.74
N SER A 38 -12.24 -29.10 -21.38
CA SER A 38 -11.97 -28.81 -22.82
C SER A 38 -10.45 -28.70 -23.05
N LEU A 39 -9.80 -29.67 -23.69
CA LEU A 39 -8.33 -29.87 -23.62
C LEU A 39 -7.48 -28.71 -24.22
N SER A 40 -7.96 -28.00 -25.25
CA SER A 40 -7.20 -26.99 -25.98
C SER A 40 -7.16 -25.62 -25.29
N SER A 41 -8.32 -25.12 -24.84
CA SER A 41 -8.41 -23.89 -24.03
C SER A 41 -7.84 -24.08 -22.62
N GLN A 42 -7.79 -25.32 -22.12
CA GLN A 42 -7.13 -25.65 -20.84
C GLN A 42 -5.61 -25.46 -20.90
N MET A 43 -4.93 -25.79 -22.01
CA MET A 43 -3.47 -25.66 -22.08
C MET A 43 -2.99 -24.21 -21.98
N SER A 44 -3.65 -23.27 -22.67
CA SER A 44 -3.33 -21.84 -22.57
C SER A 44 -3.63 -21.28 -21.18
N THR A 45 -4.77 -21.66 -20.61
CA THR A 45 -5.18 -21.27 -19.24
C THR A 45 -4.21 -21.81 -18.19
N LEU A 46 -3.76 -23.06 -18.30
CA LEU A 46 -2.77 -23.66 -17.41
C LEU A 46 -1.40 -22.98 -17.51
N GLN A 47 -0.97 -22.61 -18.72
CA GLN A 47 0.27 -21.85 -18.90
C GLN A 47 0.20 -20.46 -18.26
N GLN A 48 -0.93 -19.76 -18.40
CA GLN A 48 -1.17 -18.48 -17.72
C GLN A 48 -1.17 -18.64 -16.21
N GLN A 49 -1.84 -19.67 -15.68
CA GLN A 49 -1.87 -19.96 -14.25
C GLN A 49 -0.47 -20.26 -13.69
N ARG A 50 0.37 -21.00 -14.42
CA ARG A 50 1.77 -21.21 -14.04
C ARG A 50 2.54 -19.89 -13.94
N LYS A 51 2.37 -18.99 -14.90
CA LYS A 51 2.99 -17.65 -14.84
C LYS A 51 2.55 -16.86 -13.61
N VAL A 52 1.26 -16.92 -13.27
CA VAL A 52 0.72 -16.27 -12.06
C VAL A 52 1.28 -16.90 -10.78
N VAL A 53 1.38 -18.22 -10.69
CA VAL A 53 1.99 -18.89 -9.53
C VAL A 53 3.46 -18.51 -9.37
N GLU A 54 4.23 -18.47 -10.46
CA GLU A 54 5.62 -18.03 -10.41
C GLU A 54 5.74 -16.54 -10.02
N GLN A 55 4.82 -15.69 -10.48
CA GLN A 55 4.73 -14.30 -10.04
C GLN A 55 4.47 -14.19 -8.54
N LEU A 56 3.45 -14.88 -8.03
CA LEU A 56 3.08 -14.87 -6.62
C LEU A 56 4.20 -15.42 -5.73
N ARG A 57 4.96 -16.43 -6.19
CA ARG A 57 6.15 -16.93 -5.50
C ARG A 57 7.23 -15.86 -5.38
N ARG A 58 7.46 -15.05 -6.43
CA ARG A 58 8.40 -13.93 -6.38
C ARG A 58 7.94 -12.84 -5.41
N GLU A 59 6.66 -12.48 -5.45
CA GLU A 59 6.07 -11.49 -4.54
C GLU A 59 6.06 -11.95 -3.07
N ALA A 60 5.84 -13.25 -2.83
CA ALA A 60 5.92 -13.88 -1.52
C ALA A 60 7.30 -13.74 -0.88
N ASN A 61 8.33 -13.89 -1.70
CA ASN A 61 9.72 -13.89 -1.29
C ASN A 61 10.28 -12.48 -1.05
N PHE A 62 9.47 -11.43 -1.26
CA PHE A 62 9.87 -10.07 -0.97
C PHE A 62 9.93 -9.83 0.56
N ARG A 63 11.10 -9.41 1.04
CA ARG A 63 11.30 -9.06 2.46
C ARG A 63 10.66 -7.70 2.75
N ARG A 64 9.64 -7.69 3.61
CA ARG A 64 8.94 -6.47 4.03
C ARG A 64 9.71 -5.79 5.18
N LEU A 65 9.72 -4.47 5.18
CA LEU A 65 10.15 -3.64 6.31
C LEU A 65 8.98 -3.46 7.29
N PRO A 66 9.21 -3.43 8.62
CA PRO A 66 8.14 -3.06 9.56
C PRO A 66 7.64 -1.64 9.27
N VAL A 67 6.32 -1.47 9.36
CA VAL A 67 5.66 -0.19 9.07
C VAL A 67 6.17 0.94 9.96
N SER A 68 6.51 0.65 11.22
CA SER A 68 7.10 1.63 12.14
C SER A 68 8.40 2.21 11.60
N ALA A 69 9.31 1.38 11.10
CA ALA A 69 10.59 1.85 10.53
C ALA A 69 10.36 2.66 9.24
N ALA A 70 9.45 2.20 8.37
CA ALA A 70 9.10 2.94 7.15
C ALA A 70 8.53 4.34 7.47
N ILE A 71 7.73 4.46 8.54
CA ILE A 71 7.18 5.74 8.99
C ILE A 71 8.29 6.64 9.55
N ASP A 72 9.24 6.09 10.29
CA ASP A 72 10.34 6.88 10.85
C ASP A 72 11.26 7.43 9.74
N ASP A 73 11.55 6.60 8.73
CA ASP A 73 12.27 7.04 7.52
C ASP A 73 11.52 8.15 6.79
N LEU A 74 10.21 8.00 6.62
CA LEU A 74 9.36 9.00 5.97
C LEU A 74 9.34 10.33 6.75
N LYS A 75 9.17 10.27 8.07
CA LYS A 75 9.20 11.46 8.94
C LYS A 75 10.53 12.19 8.83
N LYS A 76 11.64 11.44 8.89
CA LYS A 76 12.98 12.01 8.78
C LYS A 76 13.14 12.74 7.45
N TYR A 77 12.74 12.10 6.35
CA TYR A 77 12.81 12.72 5.03
C TYR A 77 12.01 14.02 4.96
N ILE A 78 10.77 14.01 5.48
CA ILE A 78 9.92 15.21 5.51
C ILE A 78 10.59 16.33 6.33
N GLN A 79 11.07 16.03 7.54
CA GLN A 79 11.72 17.03 8.41
C GLN A 79 12.99 17.63 7.80
N GLU A 80 13.75 16.84 7.06
CA GLU A 80 14.96 17.32 6.37
C GLU A 80 14.64 18.30 5.24
N HIS A 81 13.45 18.18 4.61
CA HIS A 81 13.09 18.95 3.40
C HIS A 81 11.96 19.96 3.61
N GLU A 82 11.31 19.98 4.78
CA GLU A 82 10.16 20.86 5.04
C GLU A 82 10.50 22.36 4.90
N ASN A 83 11.75 22.73 5.19
CA ASN A 83 12.21 24.12 5.08
C ASN A 83 12.41 24.59 3.64
N ASP A 84 12.61 23.65 2.72
CA ASP A 84 12.75 23.93 1.28
C ASP A 84 11.41 23.86 0.54
N ASP A 85 10.35 23.42 1.22
CA ASP A 85 8.99 23.40 0.67
C ASP A 85 8.35 24.79 0.76
N TYR A 86 8.38 25.51 -0.37
CA TYR A 86 7.76 26.83 -0.52
C TYR A 86 6.24 26.83 -0.30
N LEU A 87 5.56 25.68 -0.36
CA LEU A 87 4.13 25.60 -0.05
C LEU A 87 3.86 25.50 1.46
N LEU A 88 4.86 25.05 2.23
CA LEU A 88 4.79 24.99 3.69
C LEU A 88 5.32 26.28 4.33
N VAL A 89 6.55 26.69 3.99
CA VAL A 89 7.22 27.85 4.61
C VAL A 89 6.88 29.17 3.90
N GLY A 90 6.44 29.10 2.65
CA GLY A 90 6.25 30.27 1.82
C GLY A 90 7.57 30.79 1.22
N PHE A 91 7.47 31.81 0.38
CA PHE A 91 8.64 32.47 -0.19
C PHE A 91 9.20 33.51 0.78
N HIS A 92 10.51 33.48 1.03
CA HIS A 92 11.23 34.49 1.83
C HIS A 92 11.02 35.94 1.35
N SER A 93 10.72 36.12 0.07
CA SER A 93 10.35 37.41 -0.52
C SER A 93 9.32 37.19 -1.60
N GLN A 94 8.35 38.10 -1.72
CA GLN A 94 7.34 38.01 -2.78
C GLN A 94 7.97 37.96 -4.18
N LYS A 95 9.15 38.56 -4.38
CA LYS A 95 9.88 38.55 -5.67
C LYS A 95 10.42 37.17 -6.06
N ALA A 96 10.57 36.25 -5.10
CA ALA A 96 11.01 34.89 -5.36
C ALA A 96 9.86 33.99 -5.85
N ASN A 97 8.59 34.41 -5.66
CA ASN A 97 7.44 33.69 -6.17
C ASN A 97 7.31 33.89 -7.70
N PRO A 98 7.47 32.84 -8.52
CA PRO A 98 7.32 32.94 -9.99
C PRO A 98 5.91 33.39 -10.42
N PHE A 99 4.90 33.15 -9.58
CA PHE A 99 3.50 33.49 -9.82
C PHE A 99 3.08 34.82 -9.19
N ARG A 100 4.03 35.65 -8.72
CA ARG A 100 3.72 36.95 -8.15
C ARG A 100 3.10 37.87 -9.20
N GLU A 101 2.06 38.61 -8.82
CA GLU A 101 1.57 39.70 -9.65
C GLU A 101 2.68 40.74 -9.90
N LYS A 102 2.89 41.07 -11.18
CA LYS A 102 3.75 42.18 -11.58
C LYS A 102 2.95 43.46 -11.29
N SER A 103 3.56 44.44 -10.63
CA SER A 103 2.93 45.75 -10.41
C SER A 103 2.42 46.27 -11.75
N SER A 104 1.14 46.66 -11.81
CA SER A 104 0.51 47.23 -13.01
C SER A 104 1.38 48.36 -13.55
N CYS A 105 1.87 48.21 -14.78
CA CYS A 105 2.51 49.30 -15.49
C CYS A 105 1.43 50.36 -15.76
N THR A 106 1.53 51.54 -15.13
CA THR A 106 0.79 52.71 -15.60
C THR A 106 1.56 53.26 -16.79
N LEU A 107 1.05 53.03 -17.99
CA LEU A 107 1.51 53.74 -19.19
C LEU A 107 1.10 55.21 -19.03
N LEU A 108 2.10 56.10 -18.99
CA LEU A 108 1.93 57.56 -19.03
C LEU A 108 1.82 58.03 -20.49
#